data_AF-A0A521H621-F1
#
_entry.id   AF-A0A521H621-F1
#
_cell.length_a   1.000
_cell.length_b   1.000
_cell.length_c   1.000
_cell.angle_alpha   90.00
_cell.angle_beta   90.00
_cell.angle_gamma   90.00
#
_symmetry.space_group_name_H-M   'P 1'
#
loop_
_entity.id
_entity.type
_entity.pdbx_description
1 polymer ?
#
loop_
_entity_poly.entity_id
_entity_poly.type
_entity_poly.pdbx_seq_one_letter_code
_entity_poly.pdbx_strand_id
1 'polypeptide(L)'
;MPRLPDDPEQVRMSFGAHLDELRKRLVRAIIVNLVLFLACFLAVPRYLQEAFLHPYHMAVDRALERKPELGASGLGDKLALMSPIENVMWVMKIALIAALTLGLPYLMWEMWQFVGAGLYPKERRTVTRYMPFSVLLAGLGVLFGYFYLIPLVLEYLFLMVDPGLFVQSYRLDYYFSFFLMLTFAQALVFQLPLILLGLHAVGLVQAATLRKYRKHFILGAFILCAVLTPPDPFSQTAMAVPTILLYELGIFLITLRDRRAKSKATAAQPAEAGQ
;
A
#
# COMPACT_ATOMS: atom_id res chain seq x y z
N MET A 1 3.78 -44.39 -15.70
CA MET A 1 4.35 -43.04 -15.81
C MET A 1 3.29 -42.12 -16.42
N PRO A 2 2.85 -41.05 -15.77
CA PRO A 2 1.97 -40.07 -16.41
C PRO A 2 2.77 -39.35 -17.49
N ARG A 3 2.23 -39.30 -18.71
CA ARG A 3 2.82 -38.58 -19.85
C ARG A 3 3.02 -37.11 -19.45
N LEU A 4 4.26 -36.63 -19.59
CA LEU A 4 4.54 -35.20 -19.60
C LEU A 4 3.76 -34.58 -20.78
N PRO A 5 3.02 -33.48 -20.61
CA PRO A 5 2.36 -32.82 -21.74
C PRO A 5 3.40 -32.30 -22.73
N ASP A 6 3.27 -32.73 -23.99
CA ASP A 6 4.22 -32.52 -25.10
C ASP A 6 4.10 -31.14 -25.80
N ASP A 7 3.64 -30.09 -25.12
CA ASP A 7 3.47 -28.78 -25.78
C ASP A 7 3.77 -27.56 -24.87
N PRO A 8 4.82 -26.76 -25.16
CA PRO A 8 5.08 -25.50 -24.47
C PRO A 8 3.99 -24.42 -24.68
N GLU A 9 3.07 -24.59 -25.64
CA GLU A 9 1.92 -23.67 -25.82
C GLU A 9 0.75 -23.94 -24.86
N GLN A 10 0.65 -25.11 -24.24
CA GLN A 10 -0.41 -25.45 -23.26
C GLN A 10 -0.33 -24.67 -21.93
N VAL A 11 0.68 -23.82 -21.75
CA VAL A 11 0.89 -23.06 -20.51
C VAL A 11 0.19 -21.70 -20.51
N ARG A 12 -0.24 -21.19 -21.67
CA ARG A 12 -1.07 -19.97 -21.70
C ARG A 12 -2.52 -20.36 -21.52
N MET A 13 -3.06 -20.12 -20.33
CA MET A 13 -4.51 -20.18 -20.12
C MET A 13 -5.20 -19.32 -21.17
N SER A 14 -6.32 -19.79 -21.72
CA SER A 14 -7.17 -18.94 -22.56
C SER A 14 -7.62 -17.70 -21.77
N PHE A 15 -7.87 -16.58 -22.45
CA PHE A 15 -8.35 -15.36 -21.78
C PHE A 15 -9.59 -15.63 -20.90
N GLY A 16 -10.52 -16.46 -21.37
CA GLY A 16 -11.68 -16.91 -20.58
C GLY A 16 -11.29 -17.68 -19.31
N ALA A 17 -10.34 -18.61 -19.40
CA ALA A 17 -9.85 -19.33 -18.22
C ALA A 17 -9.14 -18.39 -17.21
N HIS A 18 -8.46 -17.35 -17.68
CA HIS A 18 -7.86 -16.34 -16.82
C HIS A 18 -8.92 -15.48 -16.09
N LEU A 19 -10.01 -15.11 -16.78
CA LEU A 19 -11.14 -14.42 -16.15
C LEU A 19 -11.86 -15.29 -15.12
N ASP A 20 -12.03 -16.58 -15.38
CA ASP A 20 -12.60 -17.52 -14.41
C ASP A 20 -11.74 -17.65 -13.16
N GLU A 21 -10.42 -17.64 -13.33
CA GLU A 21 -9.48 -17.63 -12.22
C GLU A 21 -9.60 -16.35 -11.40
N LEU A 22 -9.67 -15.17 -12.06
CA LEU A 22 -9.91 -13.89 -11.39
C LEU A 22 -11.19 -13.93 -10.56
N ARG A 23 -12.30 -14.39 -11.15
CA ARG A 23 -13.60 -14.48 -10.49
C ARG A 23 -13.53 -15.36 -9.24
N LYS A 24 -12.97 -16.56 -9.35
CA LYS A 24 -12.88 -17.52 -8.23
C LYS A 24 -12.06 -16.96 -7.07
N ARG A 25 -10.98 -16.23 -7.37
CA ARG A 25 -10.09 -15.63 -6.36
C ARG A 25 -10.73 -14.40 -5.72
N LEU A 26 -11.39 -13.56 -6.53
CA LEU A 26 -12.14 -12.41 -6.05
C LEU A 26 -13.25 -12.83 -5.09
N VAL A 27 -14.02 -13.87 -5.43
CA VAL A 27 -15.08 -14.40 -4.54
C VAL A 27 -14.49 -14.91 -3.22
N ARG A 28 -13.39 -15.68 -3.26
CA ARG A 28 -12.70 -16.15 -2.04
C ARG A 28 -12.20 -15.00 -1.17
N ALA A 29 -11.56 -14.01 -1.79
CA ALA A 29 -11.10 -12.80 -1.12
C ALA A 29 -12.25 -12.03 -0.45
N ILE A 30 -13.38 -11.87 -1.14
CA ILE A 30 -14.58 -11.23 -0.59
C ILE A 30 -15.13 -12.02 0.59
N ILE A 31 -15.25 -13.35 0.49
CA ILE A 31 -15.78 -14.19 1.57
C ILE A 31 -14.89 -14.09 2.81
N VAL A 32 -13.57 -14.22 2.66
CA VAL A 32 -12.63 -14.12 3.79
C VAL A 32 -12.71 -12.74 4.45
N ASN A 33 -12.73 -11.66 3.66
CA ASN A 33 -12.86 -10.31 4.22
C ASN A 33 -14.23 -10.05 4.84
N LEU A 34 -15.31 -10.65 4.32
CA LEU A 34 -16.64 -10.55 4.89
C LEU A 34 -16.72 -11.26 6.26
N VAL A 35 -16.09 -12.43 6.40
CA VAL A 35 -16.00 -13.14 7.68
C VAL A 35 -15.19 -12.32 8.69
N LEU A 36 -14.04 -11.78 8.27
CA LEU A 36 -13.23 -10.89 9.11
C LEU A 36 -14.00 -9.62 9.50
N PHE A 37 -14.77 -9.05 8.57
CA PHE A 37 -15.62 -7.89 8.83
C PHE A 37 -16.67 -8.19 9.90
N LEU A 38 -17.40 -9.29 9.77
CA LEU A 38 -18.39 -9.70 10.77
C LEU A 38 -17.74 -9.97 12.12
N ALA A 39 -16.58 -10.62 12.15
CA ALA A 39 -15.83 -10.85 13.38
C ALA A 39 -15.40 -9.53 14.05
N CYS A 40 -14.79 -8.61 13.30
CA CYS A 40 -14.39 -7.28 13.79
C CYS A 40 -15.58 -6.45 14.28
N PHE A 41 -16.68 -6.44 13.51
CA PHE A 41 -17.87 -5.66 13.79
C PHE A 41 -18.58 -6.14 15.07
N LEU A 42 -18.69 -7.45 15.28
CA LEU A 42 -19.40 -8.02 16.42
C LEU A 42 -18.55 -8.12 17.69
N ALA A 43 -17.25 -8.42 17.56
CA ALA A 43 -16.43 -8.75 18.73
C ALA A 43 -15.73 -7.53 19.35
N VAL A 44 -15.36 -6.51 18.57
CA VAL A 44 -14.38 -5.50 19.02
C VAL A 44 -14.65 -4.05 18.58
N PRO A 45 -15.90 -3.55 18.51
CA PRO A 45 -16.17 -2.22 17.96
C PRO A 45 -15.44 -1.11 18.73
N ARG A 46 -15.41 -1.16 20.07
CA ARG A 46 -14.79 -0.10 20.89
C ARG A 46 -13.29 0.02 20.70
N TYR A 47 -12.53 -1.08 20.74
CA TYR A 47 -11.08 -1.02 20.54
C TYR A 47 -10.72 -0.59 19.12
N LEU A 48 -11.52 -0.96 18.12
CA LEU A 48 -11.30 -0.52 16.75
C LEU A 48 -11.49 1.00 16.59
N GLN A 49 -12.45 1.58 17.31
CA GLN A 49 -12.68 3.02 17.33
C GLN A 49 -11.51 3.77 18.00
N GLU A 50 -11.05 3.26 19.14
CA GLU A 50 -9.89 3.81 19.86
C GLU A 50 -8.61 3.71 19.00
N ALA A 51 -8.36 2.58 18.36
CA ALA A 51 -7.26 2.41 17.42
C ALA A 51 -7.40 3.36 16.22
N PHE A 52 -8.59 3.49 15.65
CA PHE A 52 -8.82 4.38 14.53
C PHE A 52 -8.54 5.86 14.88
N LEU A 53 -8.88 6.31 16.09
CA LEU A 53 -8.63 7.68 16.55
C LEU A 53 -7.21 7.93 17.06
N HIS A 54 -6.44 6.87 17.34
CA HIS A 54 -5.09 6.99 17.87
C HIS A 54 -4.18 7.95 17.07
N PRO A 55 -4.07 7.87 15.72
CA PRO A 55 -3.21 8.81 15.00
C PRO A 55 -3.74 10.25 15.00
N TYR A 56 -5.05 10.45 15.19
CA TYR A 56 -5.60 11.79 15.43
C TYR A 56 -5.14 12.34 16.79
N HIS A 57 -5.23 11.55 17.86
CA HIS A 57 -4.75 11.95 19.18
C HIS A 57 -3.25 12.26 19.18
N MET A 58 -2.44 11.42 18.52
CA MET A 58 -1.01 11.71 18.34
C MET A 58 -0.74 13.05 17.65
N ALA A 59 -1.55 13.42 16.64
CA ALA A 59 -1.40 14.69 15.95
C ALA A 59 -1.80 15.88 16.82
N VAL A 60 -2.89 15.73 17.58
CA VAL A 60 -3.37 16.73 18.55
C VAL A 60 -2.29 16.98 19.60
N ASP A 61 -1.78 15.94 20.24
CA ASP A 61 -0.77 16.05 21.31
C ASP A 61 0.48 16.78 20.79
N ARG A 62 1.01 16.38 19.63
CA ARG A 62 2.17 17.05 19.02
C ARG A 62 1.91 18.50 18.63
N ALA A 63 0.70 18.81 18.16
CA ALA A 63 0.33 20.18 17.79
C ALA A 63 0.22 21.08 19.04
N LEU A 64 -0.38 20.57 20.12
CA LEU A 64 -0.51 21.28 21.40
C LEU A 64 0.85 21.48 22.09
N GLU A 65 1.76 20.50 22.00
CA GLU A 65 3.14 20.65 22.47
C GLU A 65 3.88 21.79 21.75
N ARG A 66 3.62 21.98 20.45
CA ARG A 66 4.26 23.03 19.63
C ARG A 66 3.58 24.40 19.75
N LYS A 67 2.26 24.44 19.85
CA LYS A 67 1.45 25.66 19.98
C LYS A 67 0.34 25.46 21.01
N PRO A 68 0.62 25.68 22.30
CA PRO A 68 -0.35 25.46 23.38
C PRO A 68 -1.63 26.30 23.25
N GLU A 69 -1.54 27.48 22.63
CA GLU A 69 -2.67 28.38 22.34
C GLU A 69 -3.75 27.74 21.44
N LEU A 70 -3.42 26.69 20.68
CA LEU A 70 -4.40 25.93 19.90
C LEU A 70 -5.42 25.21 20.80
N GLY A 71 -5.08 24.91 22.05
CA GLY A 71 -6.03 24.33 23.00
C GLY A 71 -7.23 25.25 23.26
N ALA A 72 -7.03 26.58 23.22
CA ALA A 72 -8.12 27.55 23.37
C ALA A 72 -9.06 27.60 22.14
N SER A 73 -8.62 27.09 20.99
CA SER A 73 -9.41 27.01 19.77
C SER A 73 -10.33 25.78 19.70
N GLY A 74 -10.31 24.91 20.72
CA GLY A 74 -11.05 23.65 20.74
C GLY A 74 -10.31 22.46 20.10
N LEU A 75 -9.03 22.63 19.74
CA LEU A 75 -8.21 21.52 19.27
C LEU A 75 -7.99 20.52 20.42
N GLY A 76 -8.39 19.27 20.19
CA GLY A 76 -8.37 18.19 21.18
C GLY A 76 -9.73 17.93 21.83
N ASP A 77 -10.73 18.77 21.56
CA ASP A 77 -12.12 18.43 21.85
C ASP A 77 -12.59 17.25 20.97
N LYS A 78 -13.64 16.56 21.44
CA LYS A 78 -14.19 15.39 20.73
C LYS A 78 -14.60 15.76 19.31
N LEU A 79 -14.34 14.87 18.35
CA LEU A 79 -14.78 15.02 16.96
C LEU A 79 -16.30 15.24 16.87
N ALA A 80 -16.72 16.16 16.01
CA ALA A 80 -18.13 16.50 15.84
C ALA A 80 -18.86 15.43 15.03
N LEU A 81 -19.97 14.93 15.58
CA LEU A 81 -20.96 14.09 14.89
C LEU A 81 -22.09 14.98 14.38
N MET A 82 -22.32 15.00 13.07
CA MET A 82 -23.33 15.87 12.44
C MET A 82 -24.67 15.16 12.23
N SER A 83 -24.71 13.83 12.31
CA SER A 83 -25.94 13.05 12.19
C SER A 83 -25.89 11.76 13.00
N PRO A 84 -27.01 11.30 13.60
CA PRO A 84 -27.09 9.99 14.24
C PRO A 84 -26.72 8.84 13.30
N ILE A 85 -26.98 8.96 11.99
CA ILE A 85 -26.64 7.91 11.01
C ILE A 85 -25.12 7.83 10.76
N GLU A 86 -24.40 8.94 10.95
CA GLU A 86 -22.93 9.00 10.88
C GLU A 86 -22.34 8.06 11.94
N ASN A 87 -22.99 7.99 13.12
CA ASN A 87 -22.61 7.09 14.21
C ASN A 87 -22.90 5.60 13.95
N VAL A 88 -23.65 5.22 12.92
CA VAL A 88 -23.74 3.80 12.52
C VAL A 88 -22.76 3.52 11.39
N MET A 89 -22.68 4.43 10.43
CA MET A 89 -21.81 4.31 9.26
C MET A 89 -20.33 4.21 9.65
N TRP A 90 -19.85 5.00 10.61
CA TRP A 90 -18.44 4.95 11.03
C TRP A 90 -18.06 3.59 11.65
N VAL A 91 -18.92 2.96 12.46
CA VAL A 91 -18.62 1.65 13.07
C VAL A 91 -18.46 0.59 12.00
N MET A 92 -19.39 0.56 11.03
CA MET A 92 -19.31 -0.34 9.88
C MET A 92 -18.06 -0.08 9.05
N LYS A 93 -17.79 1.19 8.75
CA LYS A 93 -16.63 1.62 7.97
C LYS A 93 -15.30 1.22 8.62
N ILE A 94 -15.15 1.42 9.94
CA ILE A 94 -13.95 1.04 10.70
C ILE A 94 -13.78 -0.48 10.72
N ALA A 95 -14.85 -1.23 10.96
CA ALA A 95 -14.79 -2.70 10.92
C ALA A 95 -14.38 -3.22 9.54
N LEU A 96 -14.82 -2.56 8.46
CA LEU A 96 -14.42 -2.89 7.10
C LEU A 96 -12.94 -2.63 6.84
N ILE A 97 -12.41 -1.48 7.27
CA ILE A 97 -10.97 -1.20 7.17
C ILE A 97 -10.19 -2.24 7.95
N ALA A 98 -10.57 -2.50 9.20
CA ALA A 98 -9.88 -3.47 10.05
C ALA A 98 -9.86 -4.87 9.40
N ALA A 99 -10.98 -5.29 8.82
CA ALA A 99 -11.07 -6.54 8.08
C ALA A 99 -10.15 -6.58 6.86
N LEU A 100 -10.09 -5.50 6.07
CA LEU A 100 -9.20 -5.40 4.91
C LEU A 100 -7.73 -5.39 5.32
N THR A 101 -7.38 -4.76 6.44
CA THR A 101 -6.02 -4.74 6.98
C THR A 101 -5.61 -6.12 7.51
N LEU A 102 -6.49 -6.80 8.27
CA LEU A 102 -6.23 -8.17 8.75
C LEU A 102 -6.26 -9.19 7.62
N GLY A 103 -7.10 -8.98 6.61
CA GLY A 103 -7.21 -9.77 5.39
C GLY A 103 -6.13 -9.48 4.37
N LEU A 104 -5.28 -8.46 4.58
CA LEU A 104 -4.23 -8.04 3.67
C LEU A 104 -3.26 -9.19 3.27
N PRO A 105 -2.81 -10.06 4.20
CA PRO A 105 -1.97 -11.21 3.82
C PRO A 105 -2.67 -12.16 2.85
N TYR A 106 -3.96 -12.41 3.06
CA TYR A 106 -4.76 -13.26 2.18
C TYR A 106 -5.04 -12.60 0.82
N LEU A 107 -5.34 -11.30 0.82
CA LEU A 107 -5.53 -10.51 -0.40
C LEU A 107 -4.27 -10.52 -1.27
N MET A 108 -3.09 -10.31 -0.67
CA MET A 108 -1.82 -10.38 -1.38
C MET A 108 -1.54 -11.79 -1.89
N TRP A 109 -1.85 -12.83 -1.11
CA TRP A 109 -1.72 -14.22 -1.54
C TRP A 109 -2.56 -14.51 -2.80
N GLU A 110 -3.85 -14.15 -2.79
CA GLU A 110 -4.72 -14.33 -3.96
C GLU A 110 -4.26 -13.52 -5.16
N MET A 111 -3.81 -12.28 -4.95
CA MET A 111 -3.30 -11.40 -6.01
C MET A 111 -2.07 -12.00 -6.70
N TRP A 112 -1.06 -12.46 -5.95
CA TRP A 112 0.14 -13.06 -6.56
C TRP A 112 -0.12 -14.41 -7.21
N GLN A 113 -1.07 -15.18 -6.66
CA GLN A 113 -1.46 -16.45 -7.26
C GLN A 113 -2.31 -16.26 -8.53
N PHE A 114 -3.01 -15.13 -8.65
CA PHE A 114 -3.66 -14.70 -9.89
C PHE A 114 -2.62 -14.28 -10.93
N VAL A 115 -1.69 -13.39 -10.56
CA VAL A 115 -0.59 -12.94 -11.44
C VAL A 115 0.20 -14.15 -11.93
N GLY A 116 0.62 -15.04 -11.03
CA GLY A 116 1.39 -16.23 -11.36
C GLY A 116 0.66 -17.26 -12.23
N ALA A 117 -0.67 -17.22 -12.32
CA ALA A 117 -1.44 -18.12 -13.19
C ALA A 117 -1.28 -17.77 -14.68
N GLY A 118 -0.95 -16.52 -15.01
CA GLY A 118 -0.71 -16.07 -16.39
C GLY A 118 0.74 -16.20 -16.87
N LEU A 119 1.67 -16.65 -16.00
CA LEU A 119 3.11 -16.67 -16.28
C LEU A 119 3.63 -18.07 -16.60
N TYR A 120 4.76 -18.14 -17.33
CA TYR A 120 5.44 -19.41 -17.58
C TYR A 120 5.93 -20.06 -16.27
N PRO A 121 6.13 -21.39 -16.20
CA PRO A 121 6.35 -22.08 -14.92
C PRO A 121 7.66 -21.65 -14.24
N LYS A 122 8.68 -21.32 -15.03
CA LYS A 122 9.97 -20.76 -14.55
C LYS A 122 9.80 -19.36 -13.97
N GLU A 123 8.95 -18.53 -14.57
CA GLU A 123 8.68 -17.16 -14.12
C GLU A 123 7.76 -17.15 -12.89
N ARG A 124 6.74 -18.01 -12.89
CA ARG A 124 5.81 -18.21 -11.76
C ARG A 124 6.56 -18.49 -10.46
N ARG A 125 7.59 -19.35 -10.49
CA ARG A 125 8.40 -19.65 -9.29
C ARG A 125 9.15 -18.44 -8.75
N THR A 126 9.61 -17.56 -9.64
CA THR A 126 10.31 -16.33 -9.26
C THR A 126 9.34 -15.33 -8.63
N VAL A 127 8.18 -15.14 -9.26
CA VAL A 127 7.14 -14.21 -8.81
C VAL A 127 6.51 -14.65 -7.49
N THR A 128 6.19 -15.95 -7.33
CA THR A 128 5.65 -16.49 -6.07
C THR A 128 6.62 -16.39 -4.90
N ARG A 129 7.94 -16.32 -5.14
CA ARG A 129 8.94 -16.07 -4.09
C ARG A 129 8.87 -14.63 -3.55
N TYR A 130 8.30 -13.68 -4.28
CA TYR A 130 8.11 -12.29 -3.81
C TYR A 130 6.89 -12.10 -2.91
N MET A 131 5.98 -13.08 -2.86
CA MET A 131 4.77 -13.04 -2.05
C MET A 131 4.99 -12.71 -0.56
N PRO A 132 5.89 -13.37 0.20
CA PRO A 132 6.09 -13.02 1.61
C PRO A 132 6.62 -11.60 1.80
N PHE A 133 7.48 -11.14 0.88
CA PHE A 133 7.97 -9.76 0.89
C PHE A 133 6.85 -8.75 0.58
N SER A 134 5.87 -9.13 -0.25
CA SER A 134 4.71 -8.29 -0.57
C SER A 134 3.81 -8.08 0.62
N VAL A 135 3.51 -9.15 1.38
CA VAL A 135 2.75 -9.04 2.63
C VAL A 135 3.48 -8.14 3.62
N LEU A 136 4.80 -8.32 3.77
CA LEU A 136 5.61 -7.50 4.66
C LEU A 136 5.63 -6.02 4.23
N LEU A 137 5.84 -5.73 2.94
CA LEU A 137 5.80 -4.37 2.41
C LEU A 137 4.42 -3.73 2.55
N ALA A 138 3.34 -4.49 2.31
CA ALA A 138 1.97 -4.00 2.47
C ALA A 138 1.71 -3.62 3.93
N GLY A 139 2.09 -4.50 4.87
CA GLY A 139 2.01 -4.24 6.30
C GLY A 139 2.83 -3.03 6.72
N LEU A 140 4.07 -2.91 6.24
CA LEU A 140 4.91 -1.72 6.48
C LEU A 140 4.28 -0.44 5.91
N GLY A 141 3.64 -0.51 4.74
CA GLY A 141 2.92 0.63 4.16
C GLY A 141 1.74 1.07 5.01
N VAL A 142 0.94 0.13 5.51
CA VAL A 142 -0.16 0.42 6.44
C VAL A 142 0.38 1.05 7.73
N LEU A 143 1.43 0.46 8.32
CA LEU A 143 2.06 0.98 9.54
C LEU A 143 2.66 2.36 9.34
N PHE A 144 3.33 2.60 8.21
CA PHE A 144 3.89 3.91 7.86
C PHE A 144 2.79 4.96 7.68
N GLY A 145 1.71 4.61 6.98
CA GLY A 145 0.53 5.46 6.85
C GLY A 145 -0.06 5.84 8.21
N TYR A 146 -0.28 4.84 9.06
CA TYR A 146 -0.92 4.97 10.37
C TYR A 146 -0.07 5.73 11.39
N PHE A 147 1.19 5.33 11.61
CA PHE A 147 2.02 5.88 12.71
C PHE A 147 2.80 7.13 12.32
N TYR A 148 3.06 7.36 11.03
CA TYR A 148 3.91 8.44 10.58
C TYR A 148 3.16 9.45 9.72
N LEU A 149 2.60 9.01 8.58
CA LEU A 149 2.08 9.93 7.56
C LEU A 149 0.82 10.67 8.02
N ILE A 150 -0.18 9.96 8.57
CA ILE A 150 -1.42 10.57 9.05
C ILE A 150 -1.14 11.57 10.17
N PRO A 151 -0.41 11.22 11.26
CA PRO A 151 -0.11 12.18 12.32
C PRO A 151 0.67 13.39 11.81
N LEU A 152 1.66 13.19 10.94
CA LEU A 152 2.49 14.27 10.40
C LEU A 152 1.67 15.29 9.60
N VAL A 153 0.76 14.81 8.74
CA VAL A 153 -0.07 15.71 7.91
C VAL A 153 -1.11 16.42 8.77
N LEU A 154 -1.76 15.73 9.71
CA LEU A 154 -2.74 16.36 10.60
C LEU A 154 -2.09 17.42 11.50
N GLU A 155 -0.95 17.10 12.09
CA GLU A 155 -0.18 18.05 12.91
C GLU A 155 0.16 19.31 12.11
N TYR A 156 0.62 19.17 10.87
CA TYR A 156 0.86 20.31 9.99
C TYR A 156 -0.41 21.13 9.74
N LEU A 157 -1.54 20.47 9.41
CA LEU A 157 -2.81 21.16 9.17
C LEU A 157 -3.30 21.92 10.40
N PHE A 158 -3.13 21.36 11.60
CA PHE A 158 -3.51 22.02 12.86
C PHE A 158 -2.65 23.26 13.13
N LEU A 159 -1.35 23.19 12.85
CA LEU A 159 -0.41 24.29 13.08
C LEU A 159 -0.62 25.49 12.15
N MET A 160 -1.31 25.30 11.03
CA MET A 160 -1.63 26.35 10.04
C MET A 160 -2.84 27.20 10.43
N VAL A 161 -3.64 26.77 11.42
CA VAL A 161 -4.81 27.53 11.86
C VAL A 161 -4.39 28.68 12.78
N ASP A 162 -5.04 29.83 12.60
CA ASP A 162 -4.95 30.96 13.53
C ASP A 162 -6.04 30.83 14.62
N PRO A 163 -5.65 30.55 15.88
CA PRO A 163 -6.61 30.39 16.99
C PRO A 163 -7.32 31.68 17.37
N GLY A 164 -6.83 32.86 16.97
CA GLY A 164 -7.49 34.14 17.20
C GLY A 164 -8.69 34.41 16.27
N LEU A 165 -8.79 33.67 15.17
CA LEU A 165 -9.80 33.87 14.12
C LEU A 165 -10.77 32.70 13.99
N PHE A 166 -10.36 31.48 14.33
CA PHE A 166 -11.13 30.27 14.05
C PHE A 166 -11.24 29.35 15.27
N VAL A 167 -12.44 28.80 15.48
CA VAL A 167 -12.69 27.67 16.38
C VAL A 167 -12.58 26.38 15.57
N GLN A 168 -11.75 25.44 16.02
CA GLN A 168 -11.48 24.20 15.33
C GLN A 168 -12.54 23.15 15.67
N SER A 169 -13.29 22.71 14.65
CA SER A 169 -14.18 21.56 14.74
C SER A 169 -13.95 20.65 13.55
N TYR A 170 -13.47 19.44 13.81
CA TYR A 170 -13.21 18.45 12.77
C TYR A 170 -14.35 17.44 12.71
N ARG A 171 -14.84 17.18 11.49
CA ARG A 171 -15.89 16.19 11.25
C ARG A 171 -15.29 14.80 11.13
N LEU A 172 -15.95 13.82 11.75
CA LEU A 172 -15.52 12.43 11.75
C LEU A 172 -15.43 11.83 10.34
N ASP A 173 -16.42 12.09 9.48
CA ASP A 173 -16.44 11.52 8.12
C ASP A 173 -15.28 12.01 7.21
N TYR A 174 -14.85 13.27 7.36
CA TYR A 174 -13.69 13.78 6.63
C TYR A 174 -12.39 13.13 7.13
N TYR A 175 -12.24 13.02 8.45
CA TYR A 175 -11.10 12.31 9.03
C TYR A 175 -11.08 10.83 8.59
N PHE A 176 -12.23 10.16 8.54
CA PHE A 176 -12.37 8.82 8.02
C PHE A 176 -11.91 8.68 6.57
N SER A 177 -12.41 9.54 5.70
CA SER A 177 -12.05 9.51 4.28
C SER A 177 -10.56 9.76 4.08
N PHE A 178 -9.99 10.69 4.84
CA PHE A 178 -8.56 10.98 4.87
C PHE A 178 -7.73 9.79 5.34
N PHE A 179 -8.10 9.17 6.47
CA PHE A 179 -7.44 7.98 7.01
C PHE A 179 -7.44 6.84 6.01
N LEU A 180 -8.60 6.55 5.41
CA LEU A 180 -8.76 5.47 4.45
C LEU A 180 -7.88 5.73 3.22
N MET A 181 -8.01 6.91 2.62
CA MET A 181 -7.28 7.26 1.41
C MET A 181 -5.77 7.14 1.61
N LEU A 182 -5.22 7.70 2.68
CA LEU A 182 -3.79 7.63 2.97
C LEU A 182 -3.32 6.22 3.30
N THR A 183 -4.05 5.47 4.16
CA THR A 183 -3.63 4.13 4.58
C THR A 183 -3.61 3.16 3.40
N PHE A 184 -4.67 3.14 2.58
CA PHE A 184 -4.72 2.28 1.40
C PHE A 184 -3.71 2.70 0.34
N ALA A 185 -3.55 4.00 0.11
CA ALA A 185 -2.58 4.48 -0.85
C ALA A 185 -1.15 4.10 -0.45
N GLN A 186 -0.79 4.20 0.83
CA GLN A 186 0.53 3.76 1.31
C GLN A 186 0.74 2.26 1.16
N ALA A 187 -0.25 1.44 1.50
CA ALA A 187 -0.17 0.00 1.29
C ALA A 187 0.10 -0.36 -0.19
N LEU A 188 -0.54 0.35 -1.12
CA LEU A 188 -0.36 0.17 -2.56
C LEU A 188 0.99 0.68 -3.06
N VAL A 189 1.37 1.89 -2.66
CA VAL A 189 2.67 2.50 -3.01
C VAL A 189 3.83 1.64 -2.54
N PHE A 190 3.73 1.02 -1.36
CA PHE A 190 4.74 0.10 -0.86
C PHE A 190 4.89 -1.17 -1.70
N GLN A 191 3.94 -1.52 -2.57
CA GLN A 191 4.11 -2.62 -3.54
C GLN A 191 4.99 -2.26 -4.74
N LEU A 192 5.23 -0.97 -4.97
CA LEU A 192 5.97 -0.47 -6.13
C LEU A 192 7.32 -1.18 -6.35
N PRO A 193 8.20 -1.39 -5.34
CA PRO A 193 9.48 -2.06 -5.55
C PRO A 193 9.31 -3.50 -6.09
N LEU A 194 8.29 -4.22 -5.61
CA LEU A 194 8.02 -5.60 -6.04
C LEU A 194 7.38 -5.66 -7.42
N ILE A 195 6.52 -4.69 -7.74
CA ILE A 195 5.96 -4.55 -9.09
C ILE A 195 7.10 -4.34 -10.09
N LEU A 196 8.03 -3.43 -9.81
CA LEU A 196 9.19 -3.18 -10.68
C LEU A 196 10.09 -4.41 -10.82
N LEU A 197 10.34 -5.14 -9.73
CA LEU A 197 11.10 -6.39 -9.77
C LEU A 197 10.39 -7.48 -10.57
N GLY A 198 9.06 -7.56 -10.47
CA GLY A 198 8.24 -8.48 -11.26
C GLY A 198 8.31 -8.17 -12.74
N LEU A 199 8.12 -6.90 -13.12
CA LEU A 199 8.22 -6.43 -14.50
C LEU A 199 9.62 -6.66 -15.09
N HIS A 200 10.68 -6.44 -14.30
CA HIS A 200 12.05 -6.76 -14.70
C HIS A 200 12.28 -8.26 -14.85
N ALA A 201 11.70 -9.09 -13.97
CA ALA A 201 11.86 -10.55 -14.02
C ALA A 201 11.28 -11.17 -15.31
N VAL A 202 10.21 -10.58 -15.87
CA VAL A 202 9.57 -10.98 -17.13
C VAL A 202 10.20 -10.28 -18.34
N GLY A 203 11.17 -9.38 -18.13
CA GLY A 203 11.89 -8.67 -19.19
C GLY A 203 11.17 -7.46 -19.78
N LEU A 204 10.06 -7.01 -19.18
CA LEU A 204 9.30 -5.84 -19.67
C LEU A 204 10.01 -4.52 -19.39
N VAL A 205 10.85 -4.48 -18.36
CA VAL A 205 11.48 -3.24 -17.88
C VAL A 205 12.94 -3.50 -17.52
N GLN A 206 13.83 -2.57 -17.89
CA GLN A 206 15.25 -2.60 -17.54
C GLN A 206 15.59 -1.45 -16.58
N ALA A 207 16.60 -1.63 -15.73
CA ALA A 207 17.06 -0.57 -14.82
C ALA A 207 17.47 0.72 -15.58
N ALA A 208 18.08 0.59 -16.76
CA ALA A 208 18.45 1.74 -17.59
C ALA A 208 17.23 2.55 -18.05
N THR A 209 16.16 1.87 -18.47
CA THR A 209 14.89 2.50 -18.86
C THR A 209 14.25 3.23 -17.69
N LEU A 210 14.17 2.59 -16.51
CA LEU A 210 13.61 3.22 -15.31
C LEU A 210 14.41 4.46 -14.90
N ARG A 211 15.74 4.43 -15.03
CA ARG A 211 16.59 5.60 -14.77
C ARG A 211 16.35 6.74 -15.76
N LYS A 212 16.22 6.43 -17.05
CA LYS A 212 15.92 7.42 -18.10
C LYS A 212 14.59 8.14 -17.84
N TYR A 213 13.57 7.42 -17.36
CA TYR A 213 12.24 7.97 -17.12
C TYR A 213 12.00 8.48 -15.68
N ARG A 214 13.04 8.61 -14.84
CA ARG A 214 12.94 9.11 -13.45
C ARG A 214 12.13 10.40 -13.31
N LYS A 215 12.43 11.42 -14.12
CA LYS A 215 11.72 12.70 -14.08
C LYS A 215 10.21 12.59 -14.38
N HIS A 216 9.84 11.66 -15.27
CA HIS A 216 8.43 11.41 -15.61
C HIS A 216 7.73 10.65 -14.48
N PHE A 217 8.42 9.71 -13.84
CA PHE A 217 7.89 9.02 -12.66
C PHE A 217 7.67 10.00 -11.51
N ILE A 218 8.62 10.89 -11.22
CA ILE A 218 8.48 11.92 -10.18
C ILE A 218 7.25 12.78 -10.45
N LEU A 219 7.10 13.30 -11.67
CA LEU A 219 5.92 14.07 -12.06
C LEU A 219 4.62 13.26 -11.87
N GLY A 220 4.59 12.01 -12.35
CA GLY A 220 3.45 11.11 -12.19
C GLY A 220 3.12 10.81 -10.72
N ALA A 221 4.13 10.67 -9.87
CA ALA A 221 3.96 10.47 -8.43
C ALA A 221 3.34 11.71 -7.77
N PHE A 222 3.79 12.92 -8.10
CA PHE A 222 3.17 14.15 -7.61
C PHE A 222 1.72 14.30 -8.09
N ILE A 223 1.43 13.97 -9.35
CA ILE A 223 0.06 13.99 -9.88
C ILE A 223 -0.82 12.98 -9.13
N LEU A 224 -0.33 11.76 -8.92
CA LEU A 224 -1.06 10.73 -8.17
C LEU A 224 -1.30 11.17 -6.72
N CYS A 225 -0.28 11.72 -6.05
CA CYS A 225 -0.42 12.25 -4.70
C CYS A 225 -1.42 13.40 -4.65
N ALA A 226 -1.45 14.31 -5.64
CA ALA A 226 -2.44 15.41 -5.67
C ALA A 226 -3.90 14.92 -5.73
N VAL A 227 -4.15 13.73 -6.30
CA VAL A 227 -5.48 13.10 -6.31
C VAL A 227 -5.78 12.38 -4.99
N LEU A 228 -4.74 11.84 -4.34
CA LEU A 228 -4.84 11.01 -3.14
C LEU A 228 -4.60 11.77 -1.83
N THR A 229 -4.27 13.05 -1.89
CA THR A 229 -4.15 13.93 -0.72
C THR A 229 -5.05 15.14 -0.92
N PRO A 230 -5.38 15.88 0.15
CA PRO A 230 -5.95 17.20 -0.01
C PRO A 230 -5.05 18.08 -0.91
N PRO A 231 -5.60 19.12 -1.56
CA PRO A 231 -4.85 20.01 -2.44
C PRO A 231 -3.95 20.96 -1.64
N ASP A 232 -3.05 20.41 -0.83
CA ASP A 232 -2.03 21.14 -0.08
C ASP A 232 -0.61 20.61 -0.43
N PRO A 233 0.37 21.49 -0.69
CA PRO A 233 1.71 21.06 -1.12
C PRO A 233 2.46 20.21 -0.10
N PHE A 234 2.18 20.38 1.20
CA PHE A 234 2.88 19.67 2.26
C PHE A 234 2.47 18.20 2.29
N SER A 235 1.18 17.90 2.37
CA SER A 235 0.67 16.52 2.37
C SER A 235 1.01 15.80 1.08
N GLN A 236 0.90 16.49 -0.05
CA GLN A 236 1.28 15.97 -1.37
C GLN A 236 2.77 15.56 -1.38
N THR A 237 3.65 16.43 -0.87
CA THR A 237 5.10 16.16 -0.81
C THR A 237 5.42 15.06 0.21
N ALA A 238 4.80 15.09 1.39
CA ALA A 238 4.97 14.09 2.44
C ALA A 238 4.63 12.67 1.97
N MET A 239 3.67 12.56 1.04
CA MET A 239 3.31 11.29 0.38
C MET A 239 4.18 10.97 -0.84
N ALA A 240 4.54 11.98 -1.65
CA ALA A 240 5.34 11.79 -2.85
C ALA A 240 6.78 11.36 -2.53
N VAL A 241 7.39 11.89 -1.46
CA VAL A 241 8.76 11.56 -1.07
C VAL A 241 8.95 10.05 -0.81
N PRO A 242 8.16 9.40 0.07
CA PRO A 242 8.22 7.93 0.23
C PRO A 242 7.99 7.16 -1.07
N THR A 243 7.07 7.62 -1.91
CA THR A 243 6.76 7.01 -3.22
C THR A 243 7.99 7.01 -4.13
N ILE A 244 8.70 8.14 -4.22
CA ILE A 244 9.91 8.29 -5.02
C ILE A 244 11.06 7.45 -4.44
N LEU A 245 11.20 7.43 -3.11
CA LEU A 245 12.20 6.60 -2.44
C LEU A 245 12.00 5.10 -2.72
N LEU A 246 10.74 4.63 -2.71
CA LEU A 246 10.40 3.24 -3.04
C LEU A 246 10.66 2.92 -4.52
N TYR A 247 10.44 3.89 -5.42
CA TYR A 247 10.80 3.74 -6.83
C TYR A 247 12.31 3.55 -7.00
N GLU A 248 13.11 4.39 -6.32
CA GLU A 248 14.56 4.28 -6.33
C GLU A 248 15.06 2.99 -5.69
N LEU A 249 14.42 2.53 -4.61
CA LEU A 249 14.67 1.23 -4.01
C LEU A 249 14.40 0.10 -5.01
N GLY A 250 13.32 0.18 -5.79
CA GLY A 250 13.04 -0.78 -6.86
C GLY A 250 14.15 -0.83 -7.92
N ILE A 251 14.59 0.33 -8.41
CA ILE A 251 15.71 0.42 -9.37
C ILE A 251 16.99 -0.18 -8.78
N PHE A 252 17.26 0.10 -7.50
CA PHE A 252 18.42 -0.41 -6.80
C PHE A 252 18.39 -1.94 -6.70
N LEU A 253 17.27 -2.53 -6.29
CA LEU A 253 17.10 -3.98 -6.17
C LEU A 253 17.27 -4.68 -7.53
N ILE A 254 16.72 -4.10 -8.60
CA ILE A 254 16.94 -4.60 -9.97
C ILE A 254 18.43 -4.59 -10.33
N THR A 255 19.12 -3.48 -10.07
CA THR A 255 20.55 -3.33 -10.38
C THR A 255 21.40 -4.35 -9.61
N LEU A 256 21.10 -4.59 -8.33
CA LEU A 256 21.77 -5.60 -7.52
C LEU A 256 21.58 -7.01 -8.10
N ARG A 257 20.37 -7.32 -8.55
CA ARG A 257 20.05 -8.60 -9.18
C ARG A 257 20.84 -8.80 -10.48
N ASP A 258 20.88 -7.79 -11.35
CA ASP A 258 21.63 -7.84 -12.61
C ASP A 258 23.13 -8.05 -12.37
N ARG A 259 23.71 -7.38 -11.36
CA ARG A 259 25.12 -7.56 -10.97
C ARG A 259 25.41 -8.98 -10.48
N ARG A 260 24.53 -9.53 -9.64
CA ARG A 260 24.65 -10.92 -9.15
C ARG A 260 24.52 -11.94 -10.28
N ALA A 261 23.64 -11.71 -11.24
CA ALA A 261 23.48 -12.58 -12.40
C ALA A 261 24.75 -12.59 -13.27
N LYS A 262 25.32 -11.41 -13.55
CA LYS A 262 26.59 -11.28 -14.29
C LYS A 262 27.76 -11.94 -13.57
N SER A 263 27.92 -11.70 -12.26
CA SER A 263 28.98 -12.31 -11.45
C SER A 263 28.91 -13.84 -11.43
N LYS A 264 27.71 -14.42 -11.34
CA LYS A 264 27.53 -15.89 -11.44
C LYS A 264 27.86 -16.44 -12.82
N ALA A 265 27.53 -15.72 -13.89
CA ALA A 265 27.88 -16.12 -15.25
C ALA A 265 29.40 -16.11 -15.47
N THR A 266 30.10 -15.09 -14.98
CA THR A 266 31.58 -15.00 -15.06
C THR A 266 32.28 -16.05 -14.20
N ALA A 267 31.76 -16.35 -13.00
CA ALA A 267 32.32 -17.38 -12.13
C ALA A 267 32.08 -18.82 -12.61
N ALA A 268 31.08 -19.04 -13.48
CA ALA A 268 30.82 -20.34 -14.11
C ALA A 268 31.66 -20.61 -15.37
N GLN A 269 32.47 -19.64 -15.82
CA GLN A 269 33.30 -19.74 -17.03
C GLN A 269 34.79 -20.18 -16.90
N PRO A 270 35.36 -20.65 -15.76
CA PRO A 270 36.73 -21.14 -15.78
C PRO A 270 36.82 -22.68 -15.91
N ALA A 271 37.12 -23.21 -17.12
CA ALA A 271 37.89 -24.48 -17.34
C ALA A 271 38.06 -24.96 -18.81
N GLU A 272 37.48 -24.36 -19.86
CA GLU A 272 37.58 -24.92 -21.23
C GLU A 272 38.64 -24.26 -22.15
N ALA A 273 39.37 -23.25 -21.70
CA ALA A 273 40.35 -22.52 -22.52
C ALA A 273 41.82 -22.90 -22.26
N GLY A 274 42.08 -24.16 -21.89
CA GLY A 274 43.46 -24.62 -21.67
C GLY A 274 43.57 -26.14 -21.68
N GLN A 275 43.52 -26.74 -22.86
CA GLN A 275 44.18 -27.99 -23.24
C GLN A 275 44.40 -27.98 -24.76
#